data_AF-A0A7S2EC25-F1
#
_entry.id   AF-A0A7S2EC25-F1
#
_cell.length_a   1.000
_cell.length_b   1.000
_cell.length_c   1.000
_cell.angle_alpha   90.00
_cell.angle_beta   90.00
_cell.angle_gamma   90.00
#
_symmetry.space_group_name_H-M   'P 1'
#
loop_
_entity.id
_entity.type
_entity.pdbx_description
1 polymer ?
#
loop_
_entity_poly.entity_id
_entity_poly.type
_entity_poly.pdbx_seq_one_letter_code
_entity_poly.pdbx_strand_id
1 'polypeptide(L)'
;PCAYILILSWLCLSHEILDAMAFSSVSPYLSKSTSNSGRSSSSSKNLILSMSQASNLPKPKGSGAVPYEKKKVAIFGVGGYMGATAFGFLQRAASIYGTGIGGPSIPRAICATGVASESLNKILTRCFALAYAGENMVRLTNTKDVSYMARSLKDLDAVIVSTMYQLEKRPITGNTYEKGPNDKTYEFYMDYRWNARTDVPIDDVEEHVSLFRNTIEACKEANVKHIVVVETPNTMNVQEYAKVLDEVGVPFTYIHPNCAPGSGIETFKDFTFEKGIQGDLEIESFTLADNYLSADGYKSGGWMENLIAEREVTSNVDTVIYREDVAALAVQALISLDWSKRRCLEVSSMGSLEKPKFGDGQRMFSNRPPRSDKDWCINSDVLAQKLAIIEE
;
A
#
# COMPACT_ATOMS: atom_id res chain seq x y z
N PRO A 1 -3.13 -28.56 -58.09
CA PRO A 1 -4.38 -28.75 -57.32
C PRO A 1 -4.23 -28.15 -55.93
N CYS A 2 -4.27 -26.82 -55.91
CA CYS A 2 -4.30 -25.97 -54.73
C CYS A 2 -5.75 -25.88 -54.25
N ALA A 3 -6.01 -26.14 -52.96
CA ALA A 3 -7.21 -25.71 -52.26
C ALA A 3 -6.99 -25.89 -50.75
N TYR A 4 -7.59 -25.00 -49.95
CA TYR A 4 -7.52 -24.90 -48.48
C TYR A 4 -6.44 -23.98 -47.90
N ILE A 5 -6.39 -22.76 -48.42
CA ILE A 5 -6.16 -21.53 -47.65
C ILE A 5 -7.35 -20.61 -47.97
N LEU A 6 -7.87 -19.88 -46.96
CA LEU A 6 -8.92 -18.84 -47.00
C LEU A 6 -10.34 -19.24 -46.56
N ILE A 7 -10.53 -19.52 -45.27
CA ILE A 7 -11.73 -19.09 -44.52
C ILE A 7 -11.26 -18.76 -43.10
N LEU A 8 -11.19 -17.47 -42.77
CA LEU A 8 -11.28 -16.83 -41.42
C LEU A 8 -10.56 -15.47 -41.40
N SER A 9 -10.78 -14.63 -42.41
CA SER A 9 -10.26 -13.26 -42.43
C SER A 9 -11.32 -12.24 -42.84
N TRP A 10 -12.59 -12.41 -42.42
CA TRP A 10 -13.69 -11.51 -42.86
C TRP A 10 -14.78 -11.22 -41.81
N LEU A 11 -14.48 -11.30 -40.51
CA LEU A 11 -15.39 -10.86 -39.43
C LEU A 11 -14.59 -10.27 -38.27
N CYS A 12 -14.18 -9.00 -38.38
CA CYS A 12 -13.88 -8.10 -37.23
C CYS A 12 -13.50 -6.68 -37.71
N LEU A 13 -14.27 -6.11 -38.64
CA LEU A 13 -14.10 -4.73 -39.09
C LEU A 13 -15.47 -4.14 -39.49
N SER A 14 -16.35 -3.98 -38.49
CA SER A 14 -17.50 -3.07 -38.53
C SER A 14 -18.26 -3.12 -37.20
N HIS A 15 -17.90 -2.27 -36.24
CA HIS A 15 -18.83 -1.75 -35.22
C HIS A 15 -18.14 -0.60 -34.45
N GLU A 16 -17.80 0.46 -35.18
CA GLU A 16 -17.80 1.82 -34.62
C GLU A 16 -18.97 2.55 -35.28
N ILE A 17 -19.65 3.41 -34.52
CA ILE A 17 -20.83 4.22 -34.87
C ILE A 17 -22.18 3.51 -34.62
N LEU A 18 -22.63 3.55 -33.35
CA LEU A 18 -23.99 3.90 -32.88
C LEU A 18 -24.12 3.50 -31.41
N ASP A 19 -23.97 4.49 -30.52
CA ASP A 19 -24.80 4.69 -29.30
C ASP A 19 -24.16 5.79 -28.43
N ALA A 20 -24.20 7.00 -28.99
CA ALA A 20 -24.39 8.20 -28.18
C ALA A 20 -25.91 8.39 -28.01
N MET A 21 -26.32 8.81 -26.81
CA MET A 21 -27.69 9.13 -26.37
C MET A 21 -28.45 8.00 -25.65
N ALA A 22 -28.31 7.97 -24.31
CA ALA A 22 -29.43 8.00 -23.37
C ALA A 22 -28.92 7.78 -21.94
N PHE A 23 -28.83 8.84 -21.13
CA PHE A 23 -29.25 8.86 -19.72
C PHE A 23 -29.15 10.31 -19.23
N SER A 24 -30.14 11.10 -19.64
CA SER A 24 -30.46 12.39 -19.04
C SER A 24 -31.16 12.18 -17.70
N SER A 25 -30.63 12.86 -16.68
CA SER A 25 -31.35 13.48 -15.56
C SER A 25 -32.83 13.12 -15.35
N VAL A 26 -33.13 12.46 -14.23
CA VAL A 26 -34.45 12.57 -13.58
C VAL A 26 -34.24 12.77 -12.07
N SER A 27 -34.43 14.01 -11.66
CA SER A 27 -34.84 14.39 -10.30
C SER A 27 -36.30 14.01 -10.10
N PRO A 28 -36.73 13.68 -8.87
CA PRO A 28 -38.12 13.91 -8.51
C PRO A 28 -38.26 14.79 -7.26
N TYR A 29 -38.84 15.95 -7.52
CA TYR A 29 -39.97 16.58 -6.81
C TYR A 29 -39.89 16.85 -5.31
N LEU A 30 -39.64 18.13 -5.04
CA LEU A 30 -40.38 18.94 -4.07
C LEU A 30 -41.90 18.88 -4.35
N SER A 31 -42.73 18.50 -3.37
CA SER A 31 -44.07 19.11 -3.23
C SER A 31 -44.61 19.07 -1.80
N LYS A 32 -44.91 20.28 -1.33
CA LYS A 32 -45.97 20.77 -0.44
C LYS A 32 -46.38 20.01 0.83
N SER A 33 -46.24 20.79 1.90
CA SER A 33 -46.95 20.80 3.18
C SER A 33 -48.42 20.38 3.16
N THR A 34 -48.76 19.44 4.05
CA THR A 34 -50.02 19.45 4.78
C THR A 34 -49.76 18.97 6.20
N SER A 35 -50.22 19.77 7.15
CA SER A 35 -50.21 19.53 8.59
C SER A 35 -51.03 18.30 8.97
N ASN A 36 -50.45 17.40 9.75
CA ASN A 36 -51.22 16.72 10.79
C ASN A 36 -50.32 16.26 11.95
N SER A 37 -50.74 16.67 13.14
CA SER A 37 -50.19 16.39 14.46
C SER A 37 -50.40 14.95 14.89
N GLY A 38 -49.41 14.35 15.55
CA GLY A 38 -49.65 13.26 16.51
C GLY A 38 -48.56 12.21 16.66
N ARG A 39 -47.85 12.28 17.80
CA ARG A 39 -47.24 11.18 18.59
C ARG A 39 -46.06 10.41 17.96
N SER A 40 -44.83 10.71 18.40
CA SER A 40 -44.03 9.96 19.41
C SER A 40 -43.56 8.57 18.93
N SER A 41 -42.33 8.11 19.07
CA SER A 41 -41.05 8.59 19.60
C SER A 41 -40.05 7.45 19.33
N SER A 42 -38.76 7.75 19.40
CA SER A 42 -37.62 6.80 19.49
C SER A 42 -37.29 5.92 18.27
N SER A 43 -36.41 6.42 17.37
CA SER A 43 -35.37 5.58 16.74
C SER A 43 -34.30 6.40 15.99
N SER A 44 -33.71 7.43 16.64
CA SER A 44 -32.64 8.23 16.00
C SER A 44 -31.41 8.45 16.88
N LYS A 45 -31.28 7.70 17.99
CA LYS A 45 -30.15 7.86 18.93
C LYS A 45 -28.98 6.89 18.72
N ASN A 46 -29.08 5.95 17.77
CA ASN A 46 -28.03 4.93 17.57
C ASN A 46 -26.98 5.26 16.50
N LEU A 47 -27.06 6.43 15.85
CA LEU A 47 -26.06 6.82 14.83
C LEU A 47 -24.89 7.66 15.38
N ILE A 48 -24.93 8.07 16.66
CA ILE A 48 -23.94 8.99 17.26
C ILE A 48 -22.96 8.26 18.20
N LEU A 49 -23.26 7.04 18.66
CA LEU A 49 -22.42 6.32 19.64
C LEU A 49 -21.14 5.66 19.08
N SER A 50 -20.87 5.77 17.78
CA SER A 50 -19.68 5.18 17.15
C SER A 50 -18.53 6.19 16.93
N MET A 51 -18.71 7.46 17.32
CA MET A 51 -17.66 8.49 17.24
C MET A 51 -17.05 8.85 18.61
N SER A 52 -17.62 8.38 19.72
CA SER A 52 -17.19 8.82 21.05
C SER A 52 -15.94 8.12 21.58
N GLN A 53 -15.42 7.08 20.92
CA GLN A 53 -14.08 6.54 21.21
C GLN A 53 -12.98 7.16 20.33
N ALA A 54 -13.35 7.84 19.24
CA ALA A 54 -12.42 8.54 18.36
C ALA A 54 -12.09 9.97 18.82
N SER A 55 -12.75 10.50 19.86
CA SER A 55 -12.60 11.90 20.29
C SER A 55 -11.30 12.20 21.03
N ASN A 56 -10.55 11.17 21.46
CA ASN A 56 -9.30 11.33 22.20
C ASN A 56 -8.06 10.93 21.39
N LEU A 57 -8.22 10.50 20.13
CA LEU A 57 -7.08 10.24 19.26
C LEU A 57 -6.61 11.56 18.64
N PRO A 58 -5.29 11.83 18.64
CA PRO A 58 -4.74 12.97 17.91
C PRO A 58 -5.20 12.96 16.47
N LYS A 59 -5.49 14.14 15.93
CA LYS A 59 -5.97 14.26 14.55
C LYS A 59 -4.90 13.74 13.59
N PRO A 60 -5.25 12.87 12.63
CA PRO A 60 -4.30 12.46 11.60
C PRO A 60 -3.76 13.70 10.87
N LYS A 61 -2.50 13.64 10.45
CA LYS A 61 -1.81 14.68 9.65
C LYS A 61 -1.52 14.24 8.21
N GLY A 62 -1.71 12.96 7.91
CA GLY A 62 -1.59 12.39 6.56
C GLY A 62 -2.85 12.56 5.73
N SER A 63 -3.16 11.58 4.87
CA SER A 63 -4.37 11.65 4.03
C SER A 63 -5.66 11.73 4.85
N GLY A 64 -5.67 11.16 6.06
CA GLY A 64 -6.83 11.21 6.96
C GLY A 64 -7.10 12.59 7.55
N ALA A 65 -6.14 13.52 7.50
CA ALA A 65 -6.29 14.88 8.04
C ALA A 65 -7.39 15.66 7.33
N VAL A 66 -7.47 15.45 6.01
CA VAL A 66 -8.34 16.19 5.11
C VAL A 66 -9.10 15.20 4.21
N PRO A 67 -10.07 14.43 4.74
CA PRO A 67 -10.63 13.29 4.02
C PRO A 67 -11.36 13.62 2.72
N TYR A 68 -11.75 14.88 2.53
CA TYR A 68 -12.33 15.40 1.30
C TYR A 68 -11.29 15.60 0.19
N GLU A 69 -10.02 15.81 0.53
CA GLU A 69 -8.90 15.86 -0.40
C GLU A 69 -8.37 14.46 -0.69
N LYS A 70 -9.14 13.73 -1.49
CA LYS A 70 -8.84 12.35 -1.90
C LYS A 70 -7.45 12.22 -2.54
N LYS A 71 -6.50 11.65 -1.78
CA LYS A 71 -5.11 11.40 -2.22
C LYS A 71 -5.00 10.14 -3.05
N LYS A 72 -4.25 10.20 -4.14
CA LYS A 72 -4.04 9.08 -5.05
C LYS A 72 -2.72 8.39 -4.73
N VAL A 73 -2.76 7.07 -4.54
CA VAL A 73 -1.61 6.30 -4.10
C VAL A 73 -1.33 5.13 -5.07
N ALA A 74 -0.05 4.87 -5.33
CA ALA A 74 0.42 3.67 -6.02
C ALA A 74 1.21 2.73 -5.10
N ILE A 75 1.28 1.47 -5.50
CA ILE A 75 2.14 0.47 -4.88
C ILE A 75 2.96 -0.21 -5.97
N PHE A 76 4.27 -0.29 -5.78
CA PHE A 76 5.18 -1.04 -6.65
C PHE A 76 5.25 -2.52 -6.24
N GLY A 77 5.38 -3.40 -7.22
CA GLY A 77 5.66 -4.82 -6.97
C GLY A 77 4.48 -5.58 -6.36
N VAL A 78 3.25 -5.16 -6.67
CA VAL A 78 1.99 -5.74 -6.14
C VAL A 78 1.77 -7.21 -6.46
N GLY A 79 2.56 -7.81 -7.36
CA GLY A 79 2.50 -9.25 -7.61
C GLY A 79 3.13 -10.09 -6.49
N GLY A 80 3.92 -9.46 -5.61
CA GLY A 80 4.45 -10.05 -4.39
C GLY A 80 3.45 -10.03 -3.24
N TYR A 81 3.66 -10.88 -2.24
CA TYR A 81 2.73 -11.09 -1.15
C TYR A 81 2.49 -9.83 -0.32
N MET A 82 3.56 -9.17 0.12
CA MET A 82 3.46 -7.94 0.92
C MET A 82 2.83 -6.79 0.11
N GLY A 83 3.22 -6.62 -1.15
CA GLY A 83 2.66 -5.59 -2.04
C GLY A 83 1.17 -5.80 -2.34
N ALA A 84 0.75 -7.05 -2.57
CA ALA A 84 -0.65 -7.39 -2.75
C ALA A 84 -1.49 -7.17 -1.48
N THR A 85 -0.93 -7.50 -0.32
CA THR A 85 -1.60 -7.29 0.97
C THR A 85 -1.76 -5.80 1.26
N ALA A 86 -0.72 -4.99 1.05
CA ALA A 86 -0.81 -3.54 1.15
C ALA A 86 -1.84 -2.96 0.16
N PHE A 87 -1.91 -3.49 -1.07
CA PHE A 87 -2.92 -3.10 -2.05
C PHE A 87 -4.35 -3.41 -1.56
N GLY A 88 -4.59 -4.60 -1.01
CA GLY A 88 -5.89 -4.97 -0.47
C GLY A 88 -6.35 -4.04 0.65
N PHE A 89 -5.45 -3.74 1.60
CA PHE A 89 -5.72 -2.77 2.66
C PHE A 89 -6.00 -1.37 2.13
N LEU A 90 -5.22 -0.91 1.15
CA LEU A 90 -5.38 0.42 0.58
C LEU A 90 -6.65 0.54 -0.28
N GLN A 91 -7.06 -0.53 -0.97
CA GLN A 91 -8.35 -0.61 -1.67
C GLN A 91 -9.53 -0.53 -0.69
N ARG A 92 -9.41 -1.15 0.47
CA ARG A 92 -10.38 -1.04 1.56
C ARG A 92 -10.38 0.38 2.14
N ALA A 93 -9.21 0.97 2.38
CA ALA A 93 -9.09 2.35 2.86
C ALA A 93 -9.73 3.35 1.90
N ALA A 94 -9.51 3.19 0.60
CA ALA A 94 -10.13 3.98 -0.48
C ALA A 94 -11.67 3.96 -0.45
N SER A 95 -12.27 2.86 -0.01
CA SER A 95 -13.73 2.73 0.11
C SER A 95 -14.31 3.46 1.32
N ILE A 96 -13.47 3.84 2.28
CA ILE A 96 -13.88 4.48 3.54
C ILE A 96 -13.57 5.98 3.47
N TYR A 97 -14.61 6.81 3.58
CA TYR A 97 -14.47 8.25 3.41
C TYR A 97 -13.42 8.88 4.34
N GLY A 98 -13.34 8.43 5.59
CA GLY A 98 -12.49 9.01 6.64
C GLY A 98 -10.97 8.84 6.44
N THR A 99 -10.52 7.99 5.52
CA THR A 99 -9.07 7.75 5.30
C THR A 99 -8.42 8.80 4.39
N GLY A 100 -9.23 9.54 3.62
CA GLY A 100 -8.74 10.47 2.60
C GLY A 100 -8.01 9.82 1.43
N ILE A 101 -8.02 8.49 1.29
CA ILE A 101 -7.49 7.80 0.11
C ILE A 101 -8.54 7.82 -1.01
N GLY A 102 -8.07 7.98 -2.25
CA GLY A 102 -8.89 8.16 -3.45
C GLY A 102 -9.80 6.97 -3.78
N GLY A 103 -10.90 7.24 -4.48
CA GLY A 103 -12.00 6.31 -4.73
C GLY A 103 -11.70 5.15 -5.70
N PRO A 104 -12.70 4.61 -6.43
CA PRO A 104 -12.68 3.25 -7.01
C PRO A 104 -11.65 2.97 -8.11
N SER A 105 -10.82 3.94 -8.52
CA SER A 105 -9.68 3.73 -9.42
C SER A 105 -8.32 3.75 -8.70
N ILE A 106 -8.31 3.92 -7.39
CA ILE A 106 -7.15 3.96 -6.50
C ILE A 106 -7.35 2.84 -5.45
N PRO A 107 -6.31 2.13 -5.03
CA PRO A 107 -4.89 2.29 -5.39
C PRO A 107 -4.52 1.90 -6.82
N ARG A 108 -3.37 2.43 -7.29
CA ARG A 108 -2.73 1.98 -8.53
C ARG A 108 -1.71 0.89 -8.25
N ALA A 109 -1.83 -0.21 -8.96
CA ALA A 109 -0.91 -1.33 -8.96
C ALA A 109 0.16 -1.10 -10.03
N ILE A 110 1.43 -0.93 -9.65
CA ILE A 110 2.55 -0.79 -10.59
C ILE A 110 3.30 -2.12 -10.68
N CYS A 111 3.38 -2.67 -11.89
CA CYS A 111 4.14 -3.89 -12.18
C CYS A 111 4.72 -3.85 -13.61
N ALA A 112 5.55 -4.81 -13.99
CA ALA A 112 6.16 -4.82 -15.32
C ALA A 112 5.32 -5.57 -16.36
N THR A 113 4.60 -6.62 -15.95
CA THR A 113 3.84 -7.50 -16.83
C THR A 113 2.47 -7.86 -16.25
N GLY A 114 1.60 -8.44 -17.08
CA GLY A 114 0.31 -8.98 -16.64
C GLY A 114 0.41 -10.14 -15.65
N VAL A 115 1.57 -10.80 -15.54
CA VAL A 115 1.78 -11.91 -14.59
C VAL A 115 1.67 -11.42 -13.14
N ALA A 116 2.20 -10.24 -12.83
CA ALA A 116 2.04 -9.65 -11.50
C ALA A 116 0.59 -9.26 -11.21
N SER A 117 -0.17 -8.80 -12.21
CA SER A 117 -1.61 -8.53 -12.05
C SER A 117 -2.42 -9.80 -11.74
N GLU A 118 -2.10 -10.92 -12.40
CA GLU A 118 -2.69 -12.22 -12.07
C GLU A 118 -2.33 -12.66 -10.64
N SER A 119 -1.06 -12.50 -10.26
CA SER A 119 -0.55 -12.82 -8.92
C SER A 119 -1.23 -11.99 -7.83
N LEU A 120 -1.38 -10.69 -8.05
CA LEU A 120 -2.12 -9.78 -7.18
C LEU A 120 -3.53 -10.30 -6.92
N ASN A 121 -4.29 -10.59 -7.98
CA ASN A 121 -5.68 -11.03 -7.85
C ASN A 121 -5.82 -12.39 -7.16
N LYS A 122 -4.84 -13.29 -7.28
CA LYS A 122 -4.79 -14.55 -6.51
C LYS A 122 -4.69 -14.30 -5.00
N ILE A 123 -3.87 -13.34 -4.60
CA ILE A 123 -3.69 -12.98 -3.19
C ILE A 123 -4.93 -12.23 -2.68
N LEU A 124 -5.46 -11.27 -3.44
CA LEU A 124 -6.67 -10.54 -3.08
C LEU A 124 -7.86 -11.49 -2.87
N THR A 125 -8.11 -12.40 -3.81
CA THR A 125 -9.21 -13.37 -3.70
C THR A 125 -9.11 -14.24 -2.45
N ARG A 126 -7.89 -14.55 -2.01
CA ARG A 126 -7.64 -15.38 -0.82
C ARG A 126 -7.78 -14.59 0.48
N CYS A 127 -7.19 -13.40 0.54
CA CYS A 127 -7.01 -12.65 1.78
C CYS A 127 -8.08 -11.57 2.00
N PHE A 128 -8.70 -11.05 0.94
CA PHE A 128 -9.62 -9.92 0.98
C PHE A 128 -10.91 -10.28 0.21
N ALA A 129 -11.93 -10.74 0.92
CA ALA A 129 -13.19 -11.14 0.29
C ALA A 129 -13.76 -10.02 -0.60
N LEU A 130 -14.10 -10.37 -1.85
CA LEU A 130 -14.63 -9.45 -2.88
C LEU A 130 -13.66 -8.36 -3.36
N ALA A 131 -12.38 -8.38 -2.95
CA ALA A 131 -11.36 -7.49 -3.50
C ALA A 131 -10.87 -8.00 -4.87
N TYR A 132 -10.71 -7.08 -5.80
CA TYR A 132 -10.24 -7.35 -7.14
C TYR A 132 -9.56 -6.11 -7.72
N ALA A 133 -8.45 -6.31 -8.42
CA ALA A 133 -7.74 -5.28 -9.16
C ALA A 133 -7.99 -5.47 -10.66
N GLY A 134 -8.90 -4.66 -11.21
CA GLY A 134 -9.15 -4.61 -12.64
C GLY A 134 -8.01 -3.95 -13.42
N GLU A 135 -8.02 -4.11 -14.74
CA GLU A 135 -7.03 -3.52 -15.64
C GLU A 135 -6.91 -2.00 -15.47
N ASN A 136 -8.02 -1.34 -15.16
CA ASN A 136 -8.04 0.09 -14.90
C ASN A 136 -7.14 0.48 -13.72
N MET A 137 -6.98 -0.38 -12.70
CA MET A 137 -6.14 -0.17 -11.51
C MET A 137 -4.68 -0.53 -11.72
N VAL A 138 -4.35 -1.32 -12.73
CA VAL A 138 -2.99 -1.78 -13.02
C VAL A 138 -2.31 -0.84 -14.01
N ARG A 139 -1.04 -0.56 -13.79
CA ARG A 139 -0.16 0.17 -14.73
C ARG A 139 1.09 -0.66 -14.95
N LEU A 140 1.31 -0.99 -16.21
CA LEU A 140 2.49 -1.73 -16.64
C LEU A 140 3.59 -0.75 -16.99
N THR A 141 4.80 -0.95 -16.44
CA THR A 141 5.92 -0.03 -16.63
C THR A 141 7.22 -0.76 -16.96
N ASN A 142 8.12 -0.05 -17.65
CA ASN A 142 9.49 -0.48 -17.84
C ASN A 142 10.33 -0.07 -16.63
N THR A 143 10.80 -1.04 -15.86
CA THR A 143 11.59 -0.82 -14.64
C THR A 143 12.98 -0.21 -14.88
N LYS A 144 13.46 -0.26 -16.12
CA LYS A 144 14.77 0.30 -16.51
C LYS A 144 14.67 1.72 -17.04
N ASP A 145 13.47 2.28 -17.14
CA ASP A 145 13.23 3.58 -17.76
C ASP A 145 12.43 4.49 -16.84
N VAL A 146 13.13 5.49 -16.31
CA VAL A 146 12.60 6.47 -15.35
C VAL A 146 11.41 7.23 -15.93
N SER A 147 11.47 7.65 -17.18
CA SER A 147 10.39 8.42 -17.82
C SER A 147 9.14 7.59 -18.08
N TYR A 148 9.27 6.29 -18.38
CA TYR A 148 8.11 5.38 -18.42
C TYR A 148 7.49 5.16 -17.04
N MET A 149 8.31 5.03 -16.00
CA MET A 149 7.81 4.95 -14.62
C MET A 149 7.12 6.25 -14.19
N ALA A 150 7.72 7.41 -14.46
CA ALA A 150 7.15 8.71 -14.14
C ALA A 150 5.78 8.91 -14.81
N ARG A 151 5.62 8.49 -16.07
CA ARG A 151 4.32 8.46 -16.75
C ARG A 151 3.29 7.58 -16.04
N SER A 152 3.70 6.43 -15.54
CA SER A 152 2.84 5.52 -14.78
C SER A 152 2.44 6.10 -13.41
N LEU A 153 3.24 7.00 -12.87
CA LEU A 153 3.02 7.71 -11.61
C LEU A 153 2.34 9.07 -11.76
N LYS A 154 1.98 9.47 -12.98
CA LYS A 154 1.36 10.76 -13.24
C LYS A 154 0.09 10.95 -12.39
N ASP A 155 -0.02 12.13 -11.80
CA ASP A 155 -1.12 12.56 -10.94
C ASP A 155 -1.29 11.75 -9.65
N LEU A 156 -0.25 11.04 -9.19
CA LEU A 156 -0.24 10.36 -7.89
C LEU A 156 0.40 11.25 -6.82
N ASP A 157 -0.16 11.21 -5.61
CA ASP A 157 0.34 11.99 -4.48
C ASP A 157 1.38 11.22 -3.66
N ALA A 158 1.24 9.90 -3.57
CA ALA A 158 2.11 9.06 -2.75
C ALA A 158 2.36 7.68 -3.39
N VAL A 159 3.46 7.04 -2.99
CA VAL A 159 3.78 5.67 -3.41
C VAL A 159 4.24 4.82 -2.22
N ILE A 160 3.97 3.51 -2.30
CA ILE A 160 4.60 2.50 -1.45
C ILE A 160 5.59 1.71 -2.31
N VAL A 161 6.84 1.65 -1.85
CA VAL A 161 7.95 0.95 -2.50
C VAL A 161 8.69 0.10 -1.48
N SER A 162 9.43 -0.90 -1.93
CA SER A 162 10.34 -1.66 -1.08
C SER A 162 11.80 -1.44 -1.48
N THR A 163 12.71 -1.67 -0.53
CA THR A 163 14.16 -1.65 -0.80
C THR A 163 14.54 -2.70 -1.83
N MET A 164 14.05 -3.93 -1.68
CA MET A 164 14.30 -5.03 -2.61
C MET A 164 13.01 -5.67 -3.11
N TYR A 165 13.14 -6.37 -4.23
CA TYR A 165 12.06 -7.09 -4.89
C TYR A 165 12.56 -8.47 -5.28
N GLN A 166 11.71 -9.49 -5.27
CA GLN A 166 12.03 -10.71 -6.01
C GLN A 166 11.91 -10.42 -7.50
N LEU A 167 12.97 -10.63 -8.27
CA LEU A 167 13.01 -10.33 -9.71
C LEU A 167 12.93 -11.61 -10.54
N GLU A 168 12.02 -11.61 -11.53
CA GLU A 168 11.80 -12.72 -12.44
C GLU A 168 11.74 -12.21 -13.88
N LYS A 169 12.53 -12.81 -14.76
CA LYS A 169 12.60 -12.45 -16.17
C LYS A 169 11.38 -13.00 -16.89
N ARG A 170 10.52 -12.10 -17.36
CA ARG A 170 9.27 -12.43 -18.05
C ARG A 170 9.19 -11.81 -19.44
N PRO A 171 8.49 -12.45 -20.39
CA PRO A 171 8.12 -11.81 -21.65
C PRO A 171 7.30 -10.55 -21.37
N ILE A 172 7.56 -9.49 -22.13
CA ILE A 172 6.79 -8.26 -22.02
C ILE A 172 5.34 -8.52 -22.47
N THR A 173 4.39 -7.98 -21.71
CA THR A 173 2.98 -8.04 -22.11
C THR A 173 2.78 -7.22 -23.37
N GLY A 174 2.13 -7.79 -24.38
CA GLY A 174 1.98 -7.14 -25.68
C GLY A 174 1.36 -5.74 -25.57
N ASN A 175 1.81 -4.81 -26.44
CA ASN A 175 1.28 -3.45 -26.58
C ASN A 175 1.39 -2.53 -25.34
N THR A 176 2.37 -2.76 -24.45
CA THR A 176 2.49 -1.99 -23.19
C THR A 176 3.37 -0.75 -23.30
N TYR A 177 4.68 -0.90 -23.52
CA TYR A 177 5.64 0.21 -23.56
C TYR A 177 6.60 0.13 -24.75
N GLU A 178 6.03 -0.02 -25.96
CA GLU A 178 6.74 0.08 -27.25
C GLU A 178 7.84 -0.96 -27.47
N LYS A 179 7.71 -2.14 -26.83
CA LYS A 179 8.59 -3.30 -27.00
C LYS A 179 7.84 -4.46 -27.64
N GLY A 180 8.56 -5.28 -28.39
CA GLY A 180 8.02 -6.41 -29.13
C GLY A 180 7.68 -7.60 -28.23
N PRO A 181 6.86 -8.56 -28.71
CA PRO A 181 6.46 -9.75 -27.93
C PRO A 181 7.62 -10.69 -27.56
N ASN A 182 8.78 -10.55 -28.21
CA ASN A 182 9.98 -11.33 -27.91
C ASN A 182 10.88 -10.68 -26.86
N ASP A 183 10.63 -9.42 -26.53
CA ASP A 183 11.41 -8.71 -25.53
C ASP A 183 11.07 -9.22 -24.13
N LYS A 184 12.08 -9.23 -23.27
CA LYS A 184 11.95 -9.64 -21.87
C LYS A 184 12.21 -8.46 -20.96
N THR A 185 11.51 -8.44 -19.84
CA THR A 185 11.69 -7.48 -18.75
C THR A 185 11.88 -8.23 -17.44
N TYR A 186 12.35 -7.53 -16.41
CA TYR A 186 12.25 -8.03 -15.05
C TYR A 186 10.88 -7.64 -14.50
N GLU A 187 10.06 -8.65 -14.23
CA GLU A 187 8.96 -8.53 -13.30
C GLU A 187 9.53 -8.44 -11.88
N PHE A 188 8.87 -7.65 -11.04
CA PHE A 188 9.33 -7.35 -9.70
C PHE A 188 8.21 -7.55 -8.69
N TYR A 189 8.49 -8.28 -7.62
CA TYR A 189 7.53 -8.65 -6.60
C TYR A 189 8.01 -8.12 -5.24
N MET A 190 7.19 -7.30 -4.58
CA MET A 190 7.52 -6.75 -3.27
C MET A 190 7.66 -7.89 -2.25
N ASP A 191 8.87 -8.01 -1.69
CA ASP A 191 9.31 -9.06 -0.77
C ASP A 191 9.37 -10.47 -1.39
N TYR A 192 8.25 -11.19 -1.59
CA TYR A 192 8.29 -12.49 -2.28
C TYR A 192 7.01 -12.84 -3.05
N ARG A 193 7.12 -13.68 -4.07
CA ARG A 193 6.01 -14.35 -4.77
C ARG A 193 6.20 -15.86 -4.69
N TRP A 194 5.16 -16.55 -4.22
CA TRP A 194 5.17 -18.01 -4.14
C TRP A 194 5.42 -18.65 -5.52
N ASN A 195 6.39 -19.57 -5.59
CA ASN A 195 6.82 -20.28 -6.81
C ASN A 195 7.40 -19.40 -7.94
N ALA A 196 7.73 -18.14 -7.70
CA ALA A 196 8.47 -17.36 -8.69
C ALA A 196 9.91 -17.87 -8.80
N ARG A 197 10.43 -17.94 -10.03
CA ARG A 197 11.87 -18.16 -10.24
C ARG A 197 12.59 -16.83 -10.01
N THR A 198 13.59 -16.85 -9.14
CA THR A 198 14.44 -15.69 -8.89
C THR A 198 15.56 -15.70 -9.93
N ASP A 199 15.47 -14.83 -10.93
CA ASP A 199 16.46 -14.73 -12.02
C ASP A 199 17.62 -13.78 -11.68
N VAL A 200 17.40 -12.84 -10.75
CA VAL A 200 18.45 -11.99 -10.18
C VAL A 200 18.69 -12.45 -8.75
N PRO A 201 19.89 -12.95 -8.42
CA PRO A 201 20.23 -13.37 -7.07
C PRO A 201 20.01 -12.24 -6.04
N ILE A 202 19.61 -12.60 -4.82
CA ILE A 202 19.37 -11.63 -3.74
C ILE A 202 20.66 -10.86 -3.39
N ASP A 203 21.83 -11.45 -3.64
CA ASP A 203 23.15 -10.85 -3.45
C ASP A 203 23.59 -9.90 -4.56
N ASP A 204 22.83 -9.80 -5.65
CA ASP A 204 23.04 -8.77 -6.68
C ASP A 204 22.43 -7.43 -6.24
N VAL A 205 23.10 -6.80 -5.27
CA VAL A 205 22.68 -5.52 -4.68
C VAL A 205 22.61 -4.40 -5.73
N GLU A 206 23.43 -4.46 -6.78
CA GLU A 206 23.52 -3.40 -7.80
C GLU A 206 22.22 -3.28 -8.61
N GLU A 207 21.66 -4.39 -9.11
CA GLU A 207 20.41 -4.34 -9.88
C GLU A 207 19.23 -3.91 -8.99
N HIS A 208 19.20 -4.31 -7.71
CA HIS A 208 18.17 -3.87 -6.76
C HIS A 208 18.26 -2.38 -6.42
N VAL A 209 19.46 -1.87 -6.14
CA VAL A 209 19.68 -0.43 -5.88
C VAL A 209 19.39 0.38 -7.14
N SER A 210 19.75 -0.11 -8.33
CA SER A 210 19.41 0.51 -9.62
C SER A 210 17.91 0.61 -9.83
N LEU A 211 17.17 -0.48 -9.60
CA LEU A 211 15.70 -0.47 -9.67
C LEU A 211 15.08 0.53 -8.68
N PHE A 212 15.56 0.52 -7.43
CA PHE A 212 15.11 1.44 -6.41
C PHE A 212 15.38 2.89 -6.81
N ARG A 213 16.61 3.21 -7.21
CA ARG A 213 17.01 4.53 -7.72
C ARG A 213 16.11 5.01 -8.84
N ASN A 214 15.92 4.21 -9.88
CA ASN A 214 15.05 4.58 -10.99
C ASN A 214 13.60 4.83 -10.53
N THR A 215 13.12 4.08 -9.54
CA THR A 215 11.79 4.26 -8.94
C THR A 215 11.68 5.58 -8.19
N ILE A 216 12.66 5.92 -7.35
CA ILE A 216 12.65 7.16 -6.56
C ILE A 216 12.83 8.38 -7.47
N GLU A 217 13.71 8.30 -8.48
CA GLU A 217 13.86 9.34 -9.51
C GLU A 217 12.55 9.56 -10.29
N ALA A 218 11.85 8.48 -10.67
CA ALA A 218 10.56 8.57 -11.33
C ALA A 218 9.48 9.23 -10.46
N CYS A 219 9.53 9.01 -9.14
CA CYS A 219 8.65 9.68 -8.19
C CYS A 219 8.88 11.20 -8.19
N LYS A 220 10.15 11.64 -8.22
CA LYS A 220 10.50 13.06 -8.35
C LYS A 220 10.03 13.65 -9.68
N GLU A 221 10.28 12.98 -10.80
CA GLU A 221 9.83 13.43 -12.12
C GLU A 221 8.29 13.53 -12.20
N ALA A 222 7.57 12.62 -11.55
CA ALA A 222 6.11 12.64 -11.48
C ALA A 222 5.52 13.61 -10.45
N ASN A 223 6.35 14.33 -9.68
CA ASN A 223 5.94 15.21 -8.57
C ASN A 223 5.15 14.48 -7.47
N VAL A 224 5.53 13.24 -7.16
CA VAL A 224 5.03 12.52 -5.98
C VAL A 224 5.42 13.29 -4.73
N LYS A 225 4.47 13.45 -3.80
CA LYS A 225 4.66 14.27 -2.59
C LYS A 225 5.29 13.49 -1.44
N HIS A 226 5.03 12.18 -1.37
CA HIS A 226 5.51 11.33 -0.29
C HIS A 226 5.79 9.90 -0.73
N ILE A 227 6.82 9.29 -0.15
CA ILE A 227 7.22 7.91 -0.42
C ILE A 227 7.20 7.13 0.89
N VAL A 228 6.46 6.02 0.95
CA VAL A 228 6.61 5.03 2.02
C VAL A 228 7.53 3.93 1.53
N VAL A 229 8.69 3.81 2.15
CA VAL A 229 9.70 2.79 1.85
C VAL A 229 9.59 1.68 2.88
N VAL A 230 9.40 0.45 2.43
CA VAL A 230 9.38 -0.74 3.30
C VAL A 230 10.67 -1.51 3.12
N GLU A 231 11.46 -1.62 4.17
CA GLU A 231 12.63 -2.49 4.17
C GLU A 231 12.21 -3.96 4.16
N THR A 232 12.83 -4.74 3.28
CA THR A 232 12.59 -6.19 3.19
C THR A 232 13.67 -6.98 3.92
N PRO A 233 13.39 -8.23 4.34
CA PRO A 233 14.36 -9.06 5.07
C PRO A 233 15.67 -9.32 4.31
N ASN A 234 15.65 -9.15 2.99
CA ASN A 234 16.78 -9.44 2.11
C ASN A 234 17.74 -8.25 1.95
N THR A 235 17.44 -7.11 2.56
CA THR A 235 18.23 -5.87 2.43
C THR A 235 19.60 -6.01 3.09
N MET A 236 20.67 -6.11 2.29
CA MET A 236 22.04 -6.30 2.80
C MET A 236 22.85 -5.02 2.98
N ASN A 237 22.55 -3.96 2.23
CA ASN A 237 23.25 -2.66 2.31
C ASN A 237 22.24 -1.53 2.35
N VAL A 238 21.76 -1.24 3.56
CA VAL A 238 20.69 -0.25 3.78
C VAL A 238 21.15 1.17 3.46
N GLN A 239 22.44 1.46 3.62
CA GLN A 239 23.04 2.78 3.37
C GLN A 239 22.90 3.23 1.92
N GLU A 240 23.00 2.31 0.94
CA GLU A 240 22.84 2.67 -0.48
C GLU A 240 21.41 3.14 -0.79
N TYR A 241 20.40 2.53 -0.16
CA TYR A 241 19.00 2.97 -0.30
C TYR A 241 18.77 4.33 0.39
N ALA A 242 19.36 4.54 1.56
CA ALA A 242 19.30 5.82 2.27
C ALA A 242 19.95 6.95 1.46
N LYS A 243 21.09 6.67 0.82
CA LYS A 243 21.79 7.60 -0.07
C LYS A 243 20.92 8.00 -1.27
N VAL A 244 20.23 7.05 -1.90
CA VAL A 244 19.28 7.35 -2.98
C VAL A 244 18.18 8.31 -2.51
N LEU A 245 17.63 8.09 -1.32
CA LEU A 245 16.57 8.95 -0.78
C LEU A 245 17.05 10.39 -0.55
N ASP A 246 18.25 10.55 0.00
CA ASP A 246 18.89 11.85 0.20
C ASP A 246 19.14 12.60 -1.11
N GLU A 247 19.67 11.90 -2.12
CA GLU A 247 20.01 12.47 -3.43
C GLU A 247 18.77 12.99 -4.18
N VAL A 248 17.66 12.25 -4.10
CA VAL A 248 16.43 12.63 -4.80
C VAL A 248 15.66 13.70 -4.03
N GLY A 249 15.57 13.58 -2.71
CA GLY A 249 15.05 14.62 -1.80
C GLY A 249 13.52 14.66 -1.64
N VAL A 250 12.79 13.67 -2.16
CA VAL A 250 11.33 13.55 -1.94
C VAL A 250 11.07 13.17 -0.47
N PRO A 251 10.09 13.79 0.23
CA PRO A 251 9.71 13.37 1.58
C PRO A 251 9.38 11.88 1.65
N PHE A 252 9.79 11.25 2.75
CA PHE A 252 9.62 9.81 2.91
C PHE A 252 9.34 9.37 4.34
N THR A 253 8.68 8.22 4.46
CA THR A 253 8.61 7.43 5.68
C THR A 253 9.29 6.10 5.40
N TYR A 254 10.44 5.88 6.02
CA TYR A 254 11.17 4.63 5.93
C TYR A 254 10.70 3.71 7.05
N ILE A 255 10.26 2.49 6.73
CA ILE A 255 9.83 1.48 7.70
C ILE A 255 10.93 0.43 7.76
N HIS A 256 11.57 0.34 8.92
CA HIS A 256 12.63 -0.60 9.24
C HIS A 256 12.12 -1.67 10.22
N PRO A 257 11.78 -2.88 9.76
CA PRO A 257 11.46 -3.99 10.64
C PRO A 257 12.74 -4.47 11.34
N ASN A 258 12.86 -4.18 12.64
CA ASN A 258 13.93 -4.68 13.47
C ASN A 258 13.65 -6.13 13.84
N CYS A 259 14.07 -7.04 12.97
CA CYS A 259 14.07 -8.48 13.25
C CYS A 259 15.50 -8.96 13.53
N ALA A 260 15.63 -9.90 14.48
CA ALA A 260 16.91 -10.49 14.82
C ALA A 260 17.53 -11.21 13.60
N PRO A 261 18.87 -11.31 13.51
CA PRO A 261 19.54 -12.02 12.43
C PRO A 261 19.03 -13.48 12.32
N GLY A 262 18.42 -13.83 11.18
CA GLY A 262 17.86 -15.16 10.94
C GLY A 262 16.39 -15.34 11.32
N SER A 263 15.81 -14.45 12.15
CA SER A 263 14.36 -14.31 12.27
C SER A 263 13.89 -13.31 11.23
N GLY A 264 13.37 -13.79 10.10
CA GLY A 264 12.85 -12.92 9.06
C GLY A 264 11.45 -12.40 9.40
N ILE A 265 10.94 -11.49 8.58
CA ILE A 265 9.50 -11.20 8.55
C ILE A 265 8.79 -12.47 8.07
N GLU A 266 7.73 -12.89 8.76
CA GLU A 266 6.98 -14.10 8.46
C GLU A 266 5.63 -13.81 7.81
N THR A 267 5.07 -14.80 7.12
CA THR A 267 3.71 -14.71 6.59
C THR A 267 2.76 -15.33 7.59
N PHE A 268 1.72 -14.60 7.99
CA PHE A 268 0.73 -15.17 8.89
C PHE A 268 -0.04 -16.30 8.20
N LYS A 269 -0.06 -17.47 8.84
CA LYS A 269 -0.69 -18.66 8.26
C LYS A 269 -2.21 -18.45 8.13
N ASP A 270 -2.71 -18.73 6.93
CA ASP A 270 -4.13 -18.60 6.58
C ASP A 270 -4.68 -17.19 6.85
N PHE A 271 -3.87 -16.15 6.61
CA PHE A 271 -4.30 -14.76 6.79
C PHE A 271 -5.59 -14.45 6.01
N THR A 272 -6.50 -13.73 6.67
CA THR A 272 -7.64 -13.08 6.03
C THR A 272 -7.81 -11.69 6.63
N PHE A 273 -8.43 -10.79 5.88
CA PHE A 273 -8.73 -9.42 6.29
C PHE A 273 -9.40 -9.34 7.67
N GLU A 274 -10.31 -10.26 7.98
CA GLU A 274 -11.06 -10.30 9.24
C GLU A 274 -10.17 -10.59 10.44
N LYS A 275 -9.00 -11.21 10.23
CA LYS A 275 -8.02 -11.39 11.30
C LYS A 275 -7.32 -10.07 11.62
N GLY A 276 -7.08 -9.22 10.62
CA GLY A 276 -6.47 -7.90 10.79
C GLY A 276 -5.03 -7.97 11.27
N ILE A 277 -4.65 -7.01 12.10
CA ILE A 277 -3.32 -6.95 12.71
C ILE A 277 -3.16 -8.07 13.75
N GLN A 278 -2.06 -8.81 13.66
CA GLN A 278 -1.77 -9.99 14.47
C GLN A 278 -0.75 -9.75 15.58
N GLY A 279 0.32 -9.00 15.28
CA GLY A 279 1.39 -8.67 16.21
C GLY A 279 1.12 -7.39 17.00
N ASP A 280 1.58 -7.36 18.24
CA ASP A 280 1.67 -6.12 19.02
C ASP A 280 2.97 -5.38 18.63
N LEU A 281 2.90 -4.54 17.60
CA LEU A 281 4.08 -3.86 17.06
C LEU A 281 4.53 -2.69 17.94
N GLU A 282 5.71 -2.72 18.50
CA GLU A 282 6.33 -1.52 19.08
C GLU A 282 6.95 -0.69 17.94
N ILE A 283 6.68 0.62 17.96
CA ILE A 283 7.07 1.54 16.88
C ILE A 283 7.83 2.69 17.50
N GLU A 284 9.12 2.74 17.22
CA GLU A 284 9.98 3.86 17.54
C GLU A 284 10.17 4.72 16.29
N SER A 285 10.39 6.02 16.46
CA SER A 285 10.55 6.92 15.33
C SER A 285 11.49 8.06 15.64
N PHE A 286 12.27 8.44 14.62
CA PHE A 286 12.92 9.75 14.58
C PHE A 286 12.58 10.46 13.27
N THR A 287 12.53 11.79 13.36
CA THR A 287 12.29 12.69 12.23
C THR A 287 13.60 13.40 11.90
N LEU A 288 13.95 13.42 10.62
CA LEU A 288 15.11 14.17 10.13
C LEU A 288 14.77 15.67 10.09
N ALA A 289 15.71 16.51 10.54
CA ALA A 289 15.57 17.96 10.42
C ALA A 289 15.44 18.38 8.95
N ASP A 290 14.67 19.42 8.63
CA ASP A 290 14.43 19.83 7.23
C ASP A 290 15.71 20.13 6.44
N ASN A 291 16.76 20.57 7.13
CA ASN A 291 18.07 20.91 6.57
C ASN A 291 19.17 19.90 6.93
N TYR A 292 18.82 18.64 7.29
CA TYR A 292 19.82 17.63 7.69
C TYR A 292 20.91 17.41 6.64
N LEU A 293 20.57 17.51 5.35
CA LEU A 293 21.53 17.40 4.23
C LEU A 293 22.58 18.51 4.20
N SER A 294 22.31 19.66 4.83
CA SER A 294 23.22 20.82 4.91
C SER A 294 23.97 20.90 6.24
N ALA A 295 23.80 19.91 7.12
CA ALA A 295 24.53 19.87 8.38
C ALA A 295 26.03 19.64 8.12
N ASP A 296 26.89 20.35 8.86
CA ASP A 296 28.34 20.25 8.70
C ASP A 296 28.82 18.82 8.98
N GLY A 297 29.62 18.26 8.07
CA GLY A 297 30.11 16.88 8.14
C GLY A 297 29.08 15.78 7.82
N TYR A 298 27.85 16.11 7.40
CA TYR A 298 26.85 15.11 7.02
C TYR A 298 27.29 14.32 5.77
N LYS A 299 27.22 12.99 5.86
CA LYS A 299 27.42 12.08 4.74
C LYS A 299 26.07 11.55 4.28
N SER A 300 25.84 11.52 2.97
CA SER A 300 24.61 10.96 2.41
C SER A 300 24.41 9.51 2.84
N GLY A 301 23.21 9.17 3.28
CA GLY A 301 22.84 7.90 3.90
C GLY A 301 23.23 7.79 5.37
N GLY A 302 23.92 8.79 5.94
CA GLY A 302 24.49 8.73 7.29
C GLY A 302 23.46 8.63 8.42
N TRP A 303 22.20 9.00 8.17
CA TRP A 303 21.13 8.82 9.17
C TRP A 303 20.80 7.34 9.40
N MET A 304 21.16 6.46 8.46
CA MET A 304 20.97 5.02 8.58
C MET A 304 22.06 4.36 9.45
N GLU A 305 23.22 5.00 9.63
CA GLU A 305 24.29 4.45 10.48
C GLU A 305 23.84 4.34 11.94
N ASN A 306 23.05 5.30 12.42
CA ASN A 306 22.51 5.30 13.78
C ASN A 306 21.57 4.11 14.01
N LEU A 307 20.65 3.87 13.05
CA LEU A 307 19.74 2.72 13.08
C LEU A 307 20.47 1.39 13.10
N ILE A 308 21.52 1.26 12.27
CA ILE A 308 22.31 0.03 12.20
C ILE A 308 23.08 -0.20 13.50
N ALA A 309 23.65 0.85 14.10
CA ALA A 309 24.35 0.76 15.36
C ALA A 309 23.40 0.34 16.51
N GLU A 310 22.17 0.85 16.52
CA GLU A 310 21.15 0.47 17.51
C GLU A 310 20.68 -0.99 17.33
N ARG A 311 20.62 -1.48 16.08
CA ARG A 311 20.26 -2.86 15.74
C ARG A 311 21.21 -3.90 16.34
N GLU A 312 22.51 -3.62 16.39
CA GLU A 312 23.50 -4.55 16.96
C GLU A 312 23.37 -4.69 18.49
N VAL A 313 22.74 -3.71 19.15
CA VAL A 313 22.61 -3.66 20.61
C VAL A 313 21.28 -4.22 21.10
N THR A 314 20.21 -4.07 20.32
CA THR A 314 18.82 -4.30 20.75
C THR A 314 18.20 -5.59 20.22
N SER A 315 18.97 -6.53 19.67
CA SER A 315 18.46 -7.80 19.15
C SER A 315 17.85 -8.67 20.26
N ASN A 316 16.61 -8.34 20.62
CA ASN A 316 15.76 -9.11 21.51
C ASN A 316 15.35 -10.39 20.79
N VAL A 317 15.35 -11.46 21.57
CA VAL A 317 15.25 -12.86 21.13
C VAL A 317 13.81 -13.19 20.73
N ASP A 318 13.65 -13.83 19.56
CA ASP A 318 12.49 -14.61 19.09
C ASP A 318 11.14 -13.92 18.80
N THR A 319 11.09 -12.61 18.52
CA THR A 319 9.81 -11.98 18.15
C THR A 319 9.60 -11.91 16.64
N VAL A 320 8.50 -12.53 16.19
CA VAL A 320 8.10 -12.58 14.79
C VAL A 320 7.32 -11.31 14.42
N ILE A 321 7.73 -10.66 13.34
CA ILE A 321 6.96 -9.61 12.67
C ILE A 321 6.25 -10.22 11.47
N TYR A 322 4.94 -10.00 11.35
CA TYR A 322 4.18 -10.49 10.20
C TYR A 322 4.19 -9.48 9.05
N ARG A 323 4.29 -9.98 7.81
CA ARG A 323 4.25 -9.17 6.58
C ARG A 323 2.97 -8.36 6.47
N GLU A 324 1.87 -8.92 6.95
CA GLU A 324 0.55 -8.28 6.95
C GLU A 324 0.50 -7.09 7.89
N ASP A 325 1.19 -7.15 9.03
CA ASP A 325 1.26 -6.05 9.99
C ASP A 325 2.14 -4.92 9.43
N VAL A 326 3.26 -5.24 8.77
CA VAL A 326 4.11 -4.26 8.07
C VAL A 326 3.34 -3.60 6.91
N ALA A 327 2.60 -4.39 6.13
CA ALA A 327 1.75 -3.87 5.05
C ALA A 327 0.63 -2.95 5.58
N ALA A 328 0.00 -3.30 6.71
CA ALA A 328 -0.98 -2.45 7.38
C ALA A 328 -0.33 -1.17 7.91
N LEU A 329 0.87 -1.25 8.49
CA LEU A 329 1.62 -0.09 8.95
C LEU A 329 1.96 0.88 7.81
N ALA A 330 2.38 0.37 6.66
CA ALA A 330 2.63 1.21 5.48
C ALA A 330 1.39 2.02 5.06
N VAL A 331 0.20 1.39 5.11
CA VAL A 331 -1.07 2.07 4.80
C VAL A 331 -1.47 3.05 5.91
N GLN A 332 -1.35 2.67 7.18
CA GLN A 332 -1.68 3.55 8.30
C GLN A 332 -0.74 4.77 8.37
N ALA A 333 0.53 4.61 7.98
CA ALA A 333 1.50 5.70 7.85
C ALA A 333 1.03 6.76 6.84
N LEU A 334 0.54 6.34 5.67
CA LEU A 334 -0.07 7.26 4.69
C LEU A 334 -1.27 8.02 5.27
N ILE A 335 -2.10 7.34 6.07
CA ILE A 335 -3.31 7.93 6.63
C ILE A 335 -2.97 8.93 7.74
N SER A 336 -2.00 8.61 8.60
CA SER A 336 -1.79 9.29 9.88
C SER A 336 -0.70 10.34 9.86
N LEU A 337 0.40 10.06 9.17
CA LEU A 337 1.65 10.81 9.32
C LEU A 337 1.73 12.00 8.38
N ASP A 338 2.40 13.07 8.81
CA ASP A 338 2.65 14.26 7.98
C ASP A 338 3.58 13.94 6.78
N TRP A 339 3.06 14.14 5.58
CA TRP A 339 3.75 13.85 4.31
C TRP A 339 4.85 14.85 3.95
N SER A 340 5.00 15.95 4.71
CA SER A 340 6.08 16.92 4.49
C SER A 340 7.39 16.52 5.17
N LYS A 341 7.32 15.66 6.20
CA LYS A 341 8.48 15.28 7.02
C LYS A 341 9.18 14.04 6.46
N ARG A 342 10.49 13.98 6.68
CA ARG A 342 11.33 12.80 6.44
C ARG A 342 11.56 12.08 7.75
N ARG A 343 11.28 10.78 7.80
CA ARG A 343 11.32 10.02 9.05
C ARG A 343 11.67 8.56 8.82
N CYS A 344 12.17 7.95 9.88
CA CYS A 344 12.26 6.50 9.99
C CYS A 344 11.34 6.00 11.10
N LEU A 345 10.69 4.88 10.86
CA LEU A 345 9.94 4.08 11.82
C LEU A 345 10.70 2.77 12.01
N GLU A 346 11.23 2.57 13.20
CA GLU A 346 11.75 1.28 13.62
C GLU A 346 10.62 0.46 14.23
N VAL A 347 10.49 -0.78 13.80
CA VAL A 347 9.35 -1.64 14.15
C VAL A 347 9.87 -2.93 14.75
N SER A 348 9.52 -3.20 15.99
CA SER A 348 9.76 -4.46 16.68
C SER A 348 8.42 -5.13 17.02
N SER A 349 8.44 -6.41 17.37
CA SER A 349 7.25 -7.13 17.83
C SER A 349 7.36 -7.41 19.31
N MET A 350 6.31 -7.10 20.07
CA MET A 350 6.15 -7.44 21.48
C MET A 350 5.39 -8.78 21.66
N GLY A 351 5.19 -9.52 20.56
CA GLY A 351 4.46 -10.78 20.54
C GLY A 351 3.09 -10.66 19.88
N SER A 352 2.17 -11.56 20.24
CA SER A 352 0.82 -11.56 19.68
C SER A 352 -0.02 -10.46 20.32
N LEU A 353 -0.76 -9.72 19.49
CA LEU A 353 -1.72 -8.73 19.95
C LEU A 353 -2.76 -9.39 20.85
N GLU A 354 -2.90 -8.88 22.09
CA GLU A 354 -3.94 -9.36 22.98
C GLU A 354 -5.30 -9.11 22.35
N LYS A 355 -6.01 -10.19 22.02
CA LYS A 355 -7.40 -10.06 21.59
C LYS A 355 -8.19 -9.45 22.75
N PRO A 356 -9.01 -8.42 22.52
CA PRO A 356 -9.82 -7.85 23.58
C PRO A 356 -10.62 -8.98 24.22
N LYS A 357 -10.31 -9.26 25.50
CA LYS A 357 -11.05 -10.25 26.29
C LYS A 357 -12.44 -9.65 26.49
N PHE A 358 -13.38 -10.02 25.64
CA PHE A 358 -14.79 -9.78 25.91
C PHE A 358 -15.12 -10.54 27.19
N GLY A 359 -15.15 -9.81 28.32
CA GLY A 359 -15.31 -10.42 29.63
C GLY A 359 -16.54 -11.31 29.68
N ASP A 360 -16.39 -12.50 30.29
CA ASP A 360 -17.40 -13.56 30.40
C ASP A 360 -18.76 -13.10 30.98
N GLY A 361 -18.86 -11.88 31.51
CA GLY A 361 -20.06 -11.29 32.10
C GLY A 361 -20.86 -10.32 31.23
N GLN A 362 -20.37 -9.87 30.07
CA GLN A 362 -21.11 -8.97 29.15
C GLN A 362 -21.53 -9.68 27.86
N ARG A 363 -22.36 -10.72 28.00
CA ARG A 363 -23.19 -11.26 26.90
C ARG A 363 -24.38 -10.33 26.59
N MET A 364 -24.17 -9.03 26.48
CA MET A 364 -25.21 -8.07 26.10
C MET A 364 -24.85 -7.46 24.75
N PHE A 365 -25.40 -8.05 23.69
CA PHE A 365 -25.59 -7.46 22.36
C PHE A 365 -24.33 -7.21 21.50
N SER A 366 -23.60 -8.26 21.14
CA SER A 366 -23.79 -8.86 19.80
C SER A 366 -22.78 -9.98 19.56
N ASN A 367 -23.26 -11.20 19.31
CA ASN A 367 -22.50 -12.26 18.62
C ASN A 367 -22.28 -11.92 17.14
N ARG A 368 -22.41 -10.64 16.74
CA ARG A 368 -22.20 -10.24 15.37
C ARG A 368 -20.69 -10.04 15.22
N PRO A 369 -20.06 -10.68 14.23
CA PRO A 369 -18.67 -10.38 13.93
C PRO A 369 -18.51 -8.86 13.78
N PRO A 370 -17.36 -8.31 14.20
CA PRO A 370 -17.08 -6.89 14.05
C PRO A 370 -17.45 -6.45 12.64
N ARG A 371 -18.15 -5.33 12.56
CA ARG A 371 -18.69 -4.80 11.32
C ARG A 371 -17.55 -4.37 10.41
N SER A 372 -17.12 -5.30 9.57
CA SER A 372 -16.03 -5.08 8.62
C SER A 372 -16.30 -3.90 7.70
N ASP A 373 -17.54 -3.46 7.51
CA ASP A 373 -17.90 -2.29 6.70
C ASP A 373 -17.31 -0.96 7.20
N LYS A 374 -16.78 -0.91 8.44
CA LYS A 374 -16.28 0.34 9.04
C LYS A 374 -14.77 0.52 9.00
N ASP A 375 -14.01 -0.56 8.97
CA ASP A 375 -12.56 -0.53 9.15
C ASP A 375 -11.84 -0.97 7.88
N TRP A 376 -10.77 -0.24 7.52
CA TRP A 376 -9.95 -0.59 6.37
C TRP A 376 -8.98 -1.74 6.66
N CYS A 377 -8.71 -1.98 7.96
CA CYS A 377 -8.00 -3.12 8.54
C CYS A 377 -8.49 -3.34 9.97
N ILE A 378 -8.79 -4.59 10.35
CA ILE A 378 -9.22 -4.92 11.72
C ILE A 378 -8.04 -4.66 12.69
N ASN A 379 -8.32 -4.00 13.81
CA ASN A 379 -7.34 -3.50 14.80
C ASN A 379 -6.42 -2.37 14.29
N SER A 380 -6.76 -1.72 13.17
CA SER A 380 -5.98 -0.57 12.64
C SER A 380 -5.86 0.61 13.61
N ASP A 381 -6.78 0.73 14.56
CA ASP A 381 -6.77 1.72 15.62
C ASP A 381 -5.56 1.58 16.55
N VAL A 382 -5.02 0.38 16.73
CA VAL A 382 -3.80 0.15 17.51
C VAL A 382 -2.60 0.83 16.85
N LEU A 383 -2.46 0.71 15.52
CA LEU A 383 -1.41 1.42 14.79
C LEU A 383 -1.68 2.93 14.76
N ALA A 384 -2.94 3.34 14.59
CA ALA A 384 -3.30 4.75 14.61
C ALA A 384 -2.89 5.42 15.93
N GLN A 385 -3.13 4.77 17.06
CA GLN A 385 -2.72 5.23 18.39
C GLN A 385 -1.21 5.39 18.50
N LYS A 386 -0.45 4.36 18.11
CA LYS A 386 1.02 4.37 18.18
C LYS A 386 1.62 5.48 17.29
N LEU A 387 1.12 5.62 16.07
CA LEU A 387 1.56 6.67 15.15
C LEU A 387 1.12 8.07 15.58
N ALA A 388 0.03 8.20 16.33
CA ALA A 388 -0.42 9.47 16.84
C ALA A 388 0.52 10.02 17.93
N ILE A 389 1.03 9.14 18.80
CA ILE A 389 2.05 9.50 19.81
C ILE A 389 3.33 10.01 19.14
N ILE A 390 3.72 9.42 18.01
CA ILE A 390 4.91 9.84 17.24
C ILE A 390 4.74 11.23 16.58
N GLU A 391 3.50 11.66 16.35
CA GLU A 391 3.22 12.97 15.72
C GLU A 391 3.01 14.11 16.73
N GLU A 392 2.86 13.83 18.02
CA GLU A 392 2.87 14.85 19.07
C GLU A 392 4.29 15.39 19.30
#